data_AF-A0A318IPJ2-F1
#
_entry.id   AF-A0A318IPJ2-F1
#
_cell.length_a   1.000
_cell.length_b   1.000
_cell.length_c   1.000
_cell.angle_alpha   90.00
_cell.angle_beta   90.00
_cell.angle_gamma   90.00
#
_symmetry.space_group_name_H-M   'P 1'
#
loop_
_entity.id
_entity.type
_entity.pdbx_description
1 polymer ?
#
loop_
_entity_poly.entity_id
_entity_poly.type
_entity_poly.pdbx_seq_one_letter_code
_entity_poly.pdbx_strand_id
1 'polypeptide(L)'
;MIMIEPFAFPTTVGFIDDSASFLANLSLQLDTQLAFRFFHSAKRAISVINDEAIQPLAAEDFLCRYHDRMEQSDAHEVIAIRIDSIRRQMHNARRFERTSVVVVDYDMPGMNGLEVCRRIVNPAIKKIILTGKANEQLAVKSFNEGLIDRFIRKQDVHVVPVLNEAIDELKRAYLHQTQRTVIEALGLSEYRFLADPAFAAKATEIFRELGIVEHYLSTRPTGLVMLDSAGTPYLLLVHTEDALRATREIAVERGAPAAFLAELDNGHRAPYFPDSEGYYPIGCASWQPYMHSATVVRGQQVYTCSVIKNPPGLELGSVVSYDDYLDRLDRHMDEKGDSRA
;
A
#
# COMPACT_ATOMS: atom_id res chain seq x y z
N MET A 1 -11.15 -9.57 -8.17
CA MET A 1 -10.25 -10.66 -7.76
C MET A 1 -9.36 -10.08 -6.67
N ILE A 2 -9.25 -10.75 -5.51
CA ILE A 2 -8.44 -10.24 -4.39
C ILE A 2 -6.96 -10.46 -4.77
N MET A 3 -6.17 -9.40 -4.74
CA MET A 3 -4.73 -9.39 -5.01
C MET A 3 -4.04 -8.57 -3.91
N ILE A 4 -2.74 -8.74 -3.76
CA ILE A 4 -1.90 -7.92 -2.88
C ILE A 4 -1.07 -6.98 -3.73
N GLU A 5 -1.17 -5.68 -3.45
CA GLU A 5 -0.34 -4.68 -4.11
C GLU A 5 1.14 -4.87 -3.71
N PRO A 6 2.12 -4.56 -4.59
CA PRO A 6 3.54 -4.65 -4.28
C PRO A 6 3.95 -3.72 -3.13
N PHE A 7 3.17 -2.67 -2.88
CA PHE A 7 3.25 -1.89 -1.66
C PHE A 7 1.90 -1.24 -1.37
N ALA A 8 1.58 -1.02 -0.11
CA ALA A 8 0.48 -0.16 0.31
C ALA A 8 0.87 0.57 1.58
N PHE A 9 0.35 1.78 1.73
CA PHE A 9 0.48 2.57 2.94
C PHE A 9 -0.74 3.50 3.07
N PRO A 10 -1.08 3.95 4.28
CA PRO A 10 -2.16 4.92 4.48
C PRO A 10 -1.94 6.19 3.67
N THR A 11 -3.00 6.69 3.07
CA THR A 11 -3.00 7.92 2.28
C THR A 11 -4.00 8.89 2.87
N THR A 12 -3.80 10.18 2.59
CA THR A 12 -4.63 11.25 3.12
C THR A 12 -5.86 11.49 2.24
N VAL A 13 -7.00 11.78 2.87
CA VAL A 13 -8.24 12.19 2.19
C VAL A 13 -8.41 13.71 2.29
N GLY A 14 -8.65 14.37 1.16
CA GLY A 14 -8.95 15.81 1.14
C GLY A 14 -10.46 16.05 1.14
N PHE A 15 -11.02 16.66 2.19
CA PHE A 15 -12.40 17.14 2.17
C PHE A 15 -12.44 18.62 1.83
N ILE A 16 -13.28 18.98 0.86
CA ILE A 16 -13.41 20.33 0.32
C ILE A 16 -14.86 20.75 0.47
N ASP A 17 -15.11 21.68 1.40
CA ASP A 17 -16.44 22.17 1.74
C ASP A 17 -16.28 23.58 2.35
N ASP A 18 -17.17 24.51 2.01
CA ASP A 18 -17.14 25.86 2.57
C ASP A 18 -17.85 25.95 3.94
N SER A 19 -18.59 24.92 4.34
CA SER A 19 -19.28 24.82 5.62
C SER A 19 -18.39 24.25 6.72
N ALA A 20 -17.78 25.14 7.52
CA ALA A 20 -16.97 24.76 8.68
C ALA A 20 -17.74 23.87 9.69
N SER A 21 -19.03 24.15 9.93
CA SER A 21 -19.86 23.36 10.84
C SER A 21 -20.08 21.93 10.36
N PHE A 22 -20.15 21.72 9.04
CA PHE A 22 -20.33 20.39 8.48
C PHE A 22 -19.04 19.58 8.61
N LEU A 23 -17.88 20.18 8.28
CA LEU A 23 -16.58 19.54 8.42
C LEU A 23 -16.26 19.17 9.88
N ALA A 24 -16.58 20.07 10.83
CA ALA A 24 -16.41 19.79 12.25
C ALA A 24 -17.23 18.57 12.71
N ASN A 25 -18.52 18.50 12.33
CA ASN A 25 -19.35 17.34 12.65
C ASN A 25 -18.81 16.06 12.00
N LEU A 26 -18.45 16.14 10.71
CA LEU A 26 -17.90 15.01 9.98
C LEU A 26 -16.64 14.47 10.65
N SER A 27 -15.74 15.34 11.14
CA SER A 27 -14.50 14.94 11.82
C SER A 27 -14.70 14.01 13.02
N LEU A 28 -15.83 14.15 13.73
CA LEU A 28 -16.18 13.35 14.91
C LEU A 28 -16.71 11.96 14.54
N GLN A 29 -17.13 11.76 13.30
CA GLN A 29 -17.78 10.54 12.83
C GLN A 29 -16.90 9.74 11.84
N LEU A 30 -15.81 10.33 11.34
CA LEU A 30 -14.81 9.66 10.53
C LEU A 30 -14.02 8.63 11.35
N ASP A 31 -13.46 7.64 10.67
CA ASP A 31 -12.59 6.65 11.31
C ASP A 31 -11.37 7.33 11.96
N THR A 32 -11.06 6.94 13.19
CA THR A 32 -9.88 7.37 13.96
C THR A 32 -8.57 7.16 13.21
N GLN A 33 -8.44 6.08 12.42
CA GLN A 33 -7.24 5.76 11.66
C GLN A 33 -7.20 6.45 10.29
N LEU A 34 -8.20 7.27 9.94
CA LEU A 34 -8.22 8.00 8.67
C LEU A 34 -7.40 9.28 8.77
N ALA A 35 -6.32 9.37 7.99
CA ALA A 35 -5.66 10.64 7.72
C ALA A 35 -6.52 11.49 6.78
N PHE A 36 -6.87 12.71 7.19
CA PHE A 36 -7.61 13.63 6.35
C PHE A 36 -7.16 15.09 6.52
N ARG A 37 -7.56 15.92 5.55
CA ARG A 37 -7.33 17.38 5.56
C ARG A 37 -8.57 18.12 5.10
N PHE A 38 -8.86 19.22 5.79
CA PHE A 38 -9.98 20.10 5.48
C PHE A 38 -9.56 21.30 4.64
N PHE A 39 -10.37 21.59 3.62
CA PHE A 39 -10.20 22.73 2.74
C PHE A 39 -11.48 23.54 2.64
N HIS A 40 -11.48 24.71 3.27
CA HIS A 40 -12.55 25.71 3.19
C HIS A 40 -12.60 26.47 1.86
N SER A 41 -11.64 26.23 0.96
CA SER A 41 -11.55 26.92 -0.33
C SER A 41 -11.12 25.97 -1.45
N ALA A 42 -11.96 25.87 -2.47
CA ALA A 42 -11.70 25.11 -3.69
C ALA A 42 -10.34 25.46 -4.33
N LYS A 43 -9.99 26.76 -4.43
CA LYS A 43 -8.73 27.20 -5.05
C LYS A 43 -7.50 26.70 -4.27
N ARG A 44 -7.55 26.79 -2.94
CA ARG A 44 -6.47 26.32 -2.07
C ARG A 44 -6.32 24.81 -2.16
N ALA A 45 -7.44 24.07 -2.15
CA ALA A 45 -7.43 22.62 -2.28
C ALA A 45 -6.75 22.18 -3.58
N ILE A 46 -7.15 22.76 -4.71
CA ILE A 46 -6.58 22.44 -6.03
C ILE A 46 -5.06 22.70 -6.05
N SER A 47 -4.60 23.84 -5.52
CA SER A 47 -3.17 24.15 -5.47
C SER A 47 -2.41 23.08 -4.70
N VAL A 48 -2.82 22.80 -3.45
CA VAL A 48 -2.13 21.84 -2.58
C VAL A 48 -2.13 20.44 -3.19
N ILE A 49 -3.28 19.95 -3.66
CA ILE A 49 -3.41 18.61 -4.24
C ILE A 49 -2.58 18.46 -5.51
N ASN A 50 -2.55 19.49 -6.36
CA ASN A 50 -1.75 19.44 -7.59
C ASN A 50 -0.25 19.60 -7.32
N ASP A 51 0.16 20.37 -6.32
CA ASP A 51 1.56 20.52 -5.91
C ASP A 51 2.10 19.21 -5.32
N GLU A 52 1.29 18.50 -4.53
CA GLU A 52 1.62 17.16 -4.01
C GLU A 52 1.70 16.10 -5.11
N ALA A 53 0.89 16.25 -6.16
CA ALA A 53 0.87 15.34 -7.29
C ALA A 53 2.14 15.36 -8.16
N ILE A 54 3.09 16.29 -7.92
CA ILE A 54 4.33 16.43 -8.69
C ILE A 54 5.33 15.28 -8.41
N GLN A 55 5.13 14.49 -7.36
CA GLN A 55 5.85 13.21 -7.16
C GLN A 55 4.92 12.01 -7.39
N PRO A 56 4.39 11.81 -8.61
CA PRO A 56 3.50 10.69 -8.87
C PRO A 56 4.24 9.38 -8.57
N LEU A 57 3.51 8.36 -8.10
CA LEU A 57 3.97 6.97 -8.17
C LEU A 57 3.73 6.51 -9.61
N ALA A 58 4.46 7.08 -10.57
CA ALA A 58 4.24 6.73 -11.96
C ALA A 58 4.82 5.35 -12.25
N ALA A 59 4.24 4.61 -13.20
CA ALA A 59 4.84 3.36 -13.67
C ALA A 59 6.31 3.54 -14.11
N GLU A 60 6.66 4.72 -14.61
CA GLU A 60 8.01 5.14 -15.00
C GLU A 60 9.01 5.19 -13.82
N ASP A 61 8.54 5.30 -12.58
CA ASP A 61 9.42 5.21 -11.41
C ASP A 61 9.87 3.77 -11.15
N PHE A 62 9.05 2.81 -11.56
CA PHE A 62 9.26 1.39 -11.35
C PHE A 62 9.80 0.68 -12.58
N LEU A 63 9.65 1.23 -13.77
CA LEU A 63 10.11 0.62 -15.02
C LEU A 63 11.29 1.41 -15.57
N CYS A 64 12.39 0.73 -15.89
CA CYS A 64 13.51 1.34 -16.61
C CYS A 64 13.99 0.43 -17.73
N ARG A 65 14.64 1.01 -18.75
CA ARG A 65 15.31 0.21 -19.77
C ARG A 65 16.48 -0.53 -19.15
N TYR A 66 16.62 -1.81 -19.46
CA TYR A 66 17.76 -2.59 -19.02
C TYR A 66 18.97 -2.27 -19.92
N HIS A 67 19.93 -1.52 -19.38
CA HIS A 67 21.06 -0.97 -20.15
C HIS A 67 22.25 -1.91 -20.30
N ASP A 68 22.33 -3.00 -19.53
CA ASP A 68 23.45 -3.95 -19.53
C ASP A 68 23.21 -5.11 -20.49
N ARG A 69 23.01 -4.79 -21.77
CA ARG A 69 22.96 -5.78 -22.85
C ARG A 69 24.22 -5.68 -23.70
N MET A 70 25.06 -6.71 -23.59
CA MET A 70 26.21 -6.95 -24.47
C MET A 70 25.77 -7.36 -25.89
N GLU A 71 24.53 -7.83 -26.07
CA GLU A 71 23.93 -8.18 -27.36
C GLU A 71 22.82 -7.20 -27.74
N GLN A 72 23.11 -6.30 -28.69
CA GLN A 72 22.12 -5.46 -29.35
C GLN A 72 21.39 -6.28 -30.42
N SER A 73 20.36 -7.02 -30.03
CA SER A 73 19.35 -7.46 -30.99
C SER A 73 18.33 -6.34 -31.17
N ASP A 74 18.23 -5.78 -32.38
CA ASP A 74 17.26 -4.72 -32.74
C ASP A 74 15.79 -5.18 -32.62
N ALA A 75 15.54 -6.48 -32.40
CA ALA A 75 14.20 -7.06 -32.34
C ALA A 75 13.54 -7.03 -30.95
N HIS A 76 14.27 -6.70 -29.87
CA HIS A 76 13.74 -6.81 -28.51
C HIS A 76 14.20 -5.68 -27.57
N GLU A 77 13.27 -4.88 -27.05
CA GLU A 77 13.51 -4.01 -25.89
C GLU A 77 13.22 -4.79 -24.58
N VAL A 78 14.14 -4.72 -23.61
CA VAL A 78 13.92 -5.26 -22.26
C VAL A 78 13.72 -4.14 -21.25
N ILE A 79 12.62 -4.24 -20.53
CA ILE A 79 12.23 -3.36 -19.44
C ILE A 79 12.50 -4.10 -18.12
N ALA A 80 13.25 -3.46 -17.24
CA ALA A 80 13.52 -3.93 -15.89
C ALA A 80 12.60 -3.24 -14.87
N ILE A 81 12.27 -3.96 -13.80
CA ILE A 81 11.49 -3.44 -12.68
C ILE A 81 12.46 -3.01 -11.56
N ARG A 82 12.43 -1.74 -11.17
CA ARG A 82 13.21 -1.18 -10.06
C ARG A 82 12.52 -1.47 -8.74
N ILE A 83 12.81 -2.63 -8.15
CA ILE A 83 12.22 -3.01 -6.86
C ILE A 83 12.76 -2.13 -5.72
N ASP A 84 13.96 -1.57 -5.85
CA ASP A 84 14.49 -0.56 -4.92
C ASP A 84 13.60 0.70 -4.83
N SER A 85 12.85 1.03 -5.89
CA SER A 85 11.86 2.11 -5.84
C SER A 85 10.74 1.83 -4.83
N ILE A 86 10.37 0.57 -4.62
CA ILE A 86 9.38 0.16 -3.61
C ILE A 86 9.94 0.39 -2.21
N ARG A 87 11.18 -0.06 -1.95
CA ARG A 87 11.85 0.16 -0.66
C ARG A 87 12.03 1.66 -0.35
N ARG A 88 12.31 2.49 -1.35
CA ARG A 88 12.40 3.95 -1.18
C ARG A 88 11.08 4.58 -0.71
N GLN A 89 9.92 4.01 -1.06
CA GLN A 89 8.64 4.53 -0.56
C GLN A 89 8.52 4.34 0.96
N MET A 90 8.97 3.22 1.50
CA MET A 90 8.96 2.95 2.95
C MET A 90 9.74 4.02 3.73
N HIS A 91 10.88 4.48 3.20
CA HIS A 91 11.70 5.52 3.84
C HIS A 91 11.26 6.96 3.52
N ASN A 92 10.23 7.15 2.70
CA ASN A 92 9.72 8.48 2.41
C ASN A 92 8.87 8.99 3.58
N ALA A 93 9.40 9.96 4.33
CA ALA A 93 8.71 10.58 5.46
C ALA A 93 7.38 11.26 5.08
N ARG A 94 7.20 11.64 3.80
CA ARG A 94 5.98 12.29 3.29
C ARG A 94 5.02 11.32 2.58
N ARG A 95 5.26 10.01 2.65
CA ARG A 95 4.42 9.03 1.91
C ARG A 95 2.95 9.10 2.29
N PHE A 96 2.64 9.38 3.56
CA PHE A 96 1.27 9.50 4.06
C PHE A 96 0.57 10.80 3.65
N GLU A 97 1.32 11.85 3.29
CA GLU A 97 0.79 13.15 2.86
C GLU A 97 0.08 13.06 1.51
N ARG A 98 0.31 11.97 0.75
CA ARG A 98 -0.28 11.77 -0.57
C ARG A 98 -1.81 11.74 -0.49
N THR A 99 -2.44 12.65 -1.23
CA THR A 99 -3.89 12.67 -1.42
C THR A 99 -4.30 11.58 -2.42
N SER A 100 -5.06 10.58 -1.96
CA SER A 100 -5.58 9.48 -2.82
C SER A 100 -7.04 9.65 -3.19
N VAL A 101 -7.84 10.21 -2.28
CA VAL A 101 -9.28 10.46 -2.43
C VAL A 101 -9.58 11.90 -2.06
N VAL A 102 -10.45 12.54 -2.84
CA VAL A 102 -11.02 13.85 -2.53
C VAL A 102 -12.53 13.73 -2.37
N VAL A 103 -13.06 14.36 -1.34
CA VAL A 103 -14.50 14.47 -1.08
C VAL A 103 -14.87 15.94 -1.22
N VAL A 104 -15.73 16.26 -2.17
CA VAL A 104 -15.96 17.65 -2.58
C VAL A 104 -17.44 17.97 -2.49
N ASP A 105 -17.77 19.07 -1.82
CA ASP A 105 -19.14 19.60 -1.89
C ASP A 105 -19.45 20.12 -3.28
N TYR A 106 -20.68 19.88 -3.74
CA TYR A 106 -21.09 20.36 -5.05
C TYR A 106 -21.34 21.87 -5.07
N ASP A 107 -22.01 22.40 -4.04
CA ASP A 107 -22.57 23.76 -3.99
C ASP A 107 -21.63 24.72 -3.22
N MET A 108 -20.41 24.89 -3.71
CA MET A 108 -19.45 25.81 -3.12
C MET A 108 -19.45 27.19 -3.81
N PRO A 109 -19.24 28.30 -3.06
CA PRO A 109 -19.13 29.64 -3.61
C PRO A 109 -17.99 29.77 -4.63
N GLY A 110 -18.32 30.31 -5.81
CA GLY A 110 -17.35 30.68 -6.85
C GLY A 110 -16.86 29.53 -7.74
N MET A 111 -16.84 28.29 -7.27
CA MET A 111 -16.48 27.11 -8.08
C MET A 111 -17.23 25.88 -7.58
N ASN A 112 -18.03 25.25 -8.44
CA ASN A 112 -18.74 24.02 -8.07
C ASN A 112 -17.79 22.82 -7.94
N GLY A 113 -18.23 21.78 -7.24
CA GLY A 113 -17.41 20.59 -6.98
C GLY A 113 -16.95 19.86 -8.24
N LEU A 114 -17.74 19.86 -9.32
CA LEU A 114 -17.34 19.22 -10.59
C LEU A 114 -16.20 19.98 -11.28
N GLU A 115 -16.19 21.30 -11.21
CA GLU A 115 -15.07 22.11 -11.71
C GLU A 115 -13.79 21.86 -10.92
N VAL A 116 -13.89 21.64 -9.60
CA VAL A 116 -12.75 21.20 -8.78
C VAL A 116 -12.23 19.86 -9.28
N CYS A 117 -13.10 18.86 -9.46
CA CYS A 117 -12.71 17.53 -9.96
C CYS A 117 -12.02 17.59 -11.33
N ARG A 118 -12.43 18.50 -12.23
CA ARG A 118 -11.78 18.70 -13.54
C ARG A 118 -10.39 19.33 -13.45
N ARG A 119 -10.11 20.11 -12.41
CA ARG A 119 -8.85 20.84 -12.23
C ARG A 119 -7.79 20.05 -11.45
N ILE A 120 -8.15 18.91 -10.88
CA ILE A 120 -7.18 17.98 -10.28
C ILE A 120 -6.41 17.31 -11.43
N VAL A 121 -5.11 17.56 -11.49
CA VAL A 121 -4.24 17.13 -12.60
C VAL A 121 -3.99 15.63 -12.56
N ASN A 122 -3.84 15.04 -11.37
CA ASN A 122 -3.60 13.62 -11.24
C ASN A 122 -4.89 12.81 -11.52
N PRO A 123 -4.93 12.03 -12.62
CA PRO A 123 -6.13 11.28 -13.00
C PRO A 123 -6.39 10.07 -12.09
N ALA A 124 -5.40 9.61 -11.32
CA ALA A 124 -5.57 8.48 -10.42
C ALA A 124 -6.35 8.85 -9.14
N ILE A 125 -6.28 10.12 -8.70
CA ILE A 125 -6.98 10.60 -7.51
C ILE A 125 -8.48 10.38 -7.67
N LYS A 126 -9.07 9.68 -6.70
CA LYS A 126 -10.48 9.33 -6.70
C LYS A 126 -11.33 10.45 -6.16
N LYS A 127 -12.50 10.65 -6.75
CA LYS A 127 -13.34 11.84 -6.52
C LYS A 127 -14.72 11.42 -6.07
N ILE A 128 -15.10 11.85 -4.86
CA ILE A 128 -16.44 11.70 -4.29
C ILE A 128 -17.10 13.07 -4.29
N ILE A 129 -18.29 13.18 -4.88
CA ILE A 129 -19.15 14.36 -4.71
C ILE A 129 -20.11 14.11 -3.56
N LEU A 130 -20.13 15.03 -2.60
CA LEU A 130 -21.00 14.98 -1.43
C LEU A 130 -21.91 16.19 -1.42
N THR A 131 -23.24 16.04 -1.54
CA THR A 131 -24.13 17.20 -1.72
C THR A 131 -25.52 17.02 -1.12
N GLY A 132 -26.12 18.13 -0.69
CA GLY A 132 -27.50 18.16 -0.19
C GLY A 132 -28.57 18.49 -1.24
N LYS A 133 -28.21 19.06 -2.40
CA LYS A 133 -29.19 19.65 -3.35
C LYS A 133 -28.99 19.28 -4.82
N ALA A 134 -27.98 18.46 -5.15
CA ALA A 134 -27.60 18.31 -6.55
C ALA A 134 -28.61 17.56 -7.43
N ASN A 135 -28.63 17.97 -8.69
CA ASN A 135 -29.33 17.31 -9.79
C ASN A 135 -28.67 15.95 -10.10
N GLU A 136 -29.34 14.85 -9.74
CA GLU A 136 -28.87 13.47 -9.97
C GLU A 136 -28.43 13.24 -11.42
N GLN A 137 -29.09 13.86 -12.39
CA GLN A 137 -28.78 13.67 -13.81
C GLN A 137 -27.35 14.13 -14.16
N LEU A 138 -26.91 15.25 -13.58
CA LEU A 138 -25.57 15.78 -13.82
C LEU A 138 -24.50 14.93 -13.13
N ALA A 139 -24.81 14.39 -11.93
CA ALA A 139 -23.94 13.47 -11.22
C ALA A 139 -23.77 12.15 -11.98
N VAL A 140 -24.87 11.56 -12.46
CA VAL A 140 -24.85 10.32 -13.26
C VAL A 140 -24.05 10.53 -14.55
N LYS A 141 -24.23 11.67 -15.23
CA LYS A 141 -23.43 12.00 -16.41
C LYS A 141 -21.93 12.11 -16.08
N SER A 142 -21.58 12.82 -15.01
CA SER A 142 -20.18 13.00 -14.59
C SER A 142 -19.53 11.68 -14.15
N PHE A 143 -20.30 10.79 -13.54
CA PHE A 143 -19.86 9.44 -13.18
C PHE A 143 -19.62 8.58 -14.43
N ASN A 144 -20.55 8.59 -15.39
CA ASN A 144 -20.41 7.85 -16.64
C ASN A 144 -19.24 8.36 -17.51
N GLU A 145 -18.91 9.65 -17.41
CA GLU A 145 -17.75 10.26 -18.06
C GLU A 145 -16.42 9.98 -17.33
N GLY A 146 -16.46 9.30 -16.17
CA GLY A 146 -15.27 9.01 -15.35
C GLY A 146 -14.68 10.24 -14.66
N LEU A 147 -15.41 11.36 -14.61
CA LEU A 147 -14.98 12.56 -13.91
C LEU A 147 -15.03 12.38 -12.38
N ILE A 148 -16.00 11.60 -11.89
CA ILE A 148 -16.18 11.29 -10.47
C ILE A 148 -16.34 9.78 -10.30
N ASP A 149 -15.88 9.25 -9.16
CA ASP A 149 -15.94 7.82 -8.84
C ASP A 149 -17.10 7.50 -7.88
N ARG A 150 -17.64 8.50 -7.16
CA ARG A 150 -18.82 8.30 -6.30
C ARG A 150 -19.62 9.58 -6.13
N PHE A 151 -20.91 9.41 -5.91
CA PHE A 151 -21.84 10.48 -5.56
C PHE A 151 -22.62 10.08 -4.31
N ILE A 152 -22.64 10.94 -3.30
CA ILE A 152 -23.26 10.69 -1.99
C ILE A 152 -24.12 11.90 -1.59
N ARG A 153 -25.29 11.64 -1.03
CA ARG A 153 -26.20 12.68 -0.53
C ARG A 153 -25.95 12.98 0.94
N LYS A 154 -25.78 14.27 1.28
CA LYS A 154 -25.59 14.74 2.66
C LYS A 154 -26.78 14.49 3.59
N GLN A 155 -27.98 14.40 3.02
CA GLN A 155 -29.23 14.22 3.76
C GLN A 155 -29.52 12.77 4.11
N ASP A 156 -28.71 11.83 3.65
CA ASP A 156 -28.90 10.41 3.94
C ASP A 156 -28.54 10.11 5.39
N VAL A 157 -29.40 9.34 6.08
CA VAL A 157 -29.23 8.98 7.50
C VAL A 157 -27.96 8.13 7.68
N HIS A 158 -27.55 7.40 6.64
CA HIS A 158 -26.36 6.56 6.63
C HIS A 158 -25.19 7.17 5.84
N VAL A 159 -25.17 8.49 5.65
CA VAL A 159 -24.13 9.17 4.86
C VAL A 159 -22.71 8.84 5.32
N VAL A 160 -22.44 8.83 6.63
CA VAL A 160 -21.08 8.63 7.14
C VAL A 160 -20.57 7.19 6.97
N PRO A 161 -21.30 6.14 7.36
CA PRO A 161 -20.88 4.77 7.06
C PRO A 161 -20.64 4.53 5.56
N VAL A 162 -21.56 5.01 4.70
CA VAL A 162 -21.42 4.89 3.24
C VAL A 162 -20.20 5.65 2.72
N LEU A 163 -19.90 6.81 3.29
CA LEU A 163 -18.73 7.61 2.94
C LEU A 163 -17.43 6.93 3.37
N ASN A 164 -17.36 6.37 4.58
CA ASN A 164 -16.18 5.63 5.05
C ASN A 164 -15.90 4.40 4.17
N GLU A 165 -16.93 3.61 3.88
CA GLU A 165 -16.82 2.46 2.97
C GLU A 165 -16.35 2.88 1.57
N ALA A 166 -16.93 3.95 1.02
CA ALA A 166 -16.54 4.49 -0.28
C ALA A 166 -15.10 5.02 -0.28
N ILE A 167 -14.67 5.69 0.79
CA ILE A 167 -13.28 6.17 0.94
C ILE A 167 -12.33 4.98 0.92
N ASP A 168 -12.60 3.93 1.69
CA ASP A 168 -11.73 2.76 1.75
C ASP A 168 -11.67 1.99 0.43
N GLU A 169 -12.81 1.83 -0.25
CA GLU A 169 -12.87 1.26 -1.59
C GLU A 169 -12.03 2.06 -2.58
N LEU A 170 -12.18 3.39 -2.57
CA LEU A 170 -11.49 4.27 -3.51
C LEU A 170 -9.99 4.41 -3.20
N LYS A 171 -9.58 4.36 -1.93
CA LYS A 171 -8.16 4.29 -1.54
C LYS A 171 -7.48 3.05 -2.12
N ARG A 172 -8.13 1.89 -2.02
CA ARG A 172 -7.65 0.65 -2.64
C ARG A 172 -7.61 0.78 -4.18
N ALA A 173 -8.67 1.33 -4.78
CA ALA A 173 -8.72 1.55 -6.23
C ALA A 173 -7.61 2.51 -6.73
N TYR A 174 -7.28 3.55 -5.96
CA TYR A 174 -6.17 4.46 -6.24
C TYR A 174 -4.83 3.72 -6.31
N LEU A 175 -4.50 2.93 -5.27
CA LEU A 175 -3.25 2.17 -5.21
C LEU A 175 -3.17 1.16 -6.35
N HIS A 176 -4.23 0.37 -6.54
CA HIS A 176 -4.32 -0.61 -7.61
C HIS A 176 -4.14 0.02 -9.00
N GLN A 177 -4.82 1.14 -9.30
CA GLN A 177 -4.66 1.83 -10.58
C GLN A 177 -3.23 2.35 -10.79
N THR A 178 -2.62 2.87 -9.73
CA THR A 178 -1.27 3.43 -9.75
C THR A 178 -0.21 2.34 -9.98
N GLN A 179 -0.43 1.13 -9.45
CA GLN A 179 0.53 0.04 -9.46
C GLN A 179 0.21 -1.05 -10.49
N ARG A 180 -0.86 -0.88 -11.28
CA ARG A 180 -1.39 -1.91 -12.19
C ARG A 180 -0.32 -2.54 -13.08
N THR A 181 0.49 -1.72 -13.75
CA THR A 181 1.55 -2.20 -14.65
C THR A 181 2.63 -2.99 -13.89
N VAL A 182 2.96 -2.57 -12.67
CA VAL A 182 3.95 -3.25 -11.82
C VAL A 182 3.40 -4.59 -11.33
N ILE A 183 2.12 -4.64 -10.93
CA ILE A 183 1.43 -5.87 -10.54
C ILE A 183 1.41 -6.88 -11.69
N GLU A 184 0.98 -6.44 -12.88
CA GLU A 184 0.90 -7.30 -14.07
C GLU A 184 2.29 -7.85 -14.45
N ALA A 185 3.34 -7.02 -14.39
CA ALA A 185 4.71 -7.45 -14.71
C ALA A 185 5.30 -8.40 -13.65
N LEU A 186 5.11 -8.11 -12.36
CA LEU A 186 5.56 -8.97 -11.26
C LEU A 186 4.81 -10.31 -11.24
N GLY A 187 3.53 -10.33 -11.64
CA GLY A 187 2.72 -11.54 -11.75
C GLY A 187 3.28 -12.59 -12.72
N LEU A 188 4.12 -12.18 -13.68
CA LEU A 188 4.78 -13.07 -14.64
C LEU A 188 6.10 -13.66 -14.13
N SER A 189 6.50 -13.34 -12.89
CA SER A 189 7.79 -13.69 -12.31
C SER A 189 7.66 -14.62 -11.09
N GLU A 190 8.69 -14.67 -10.24
CA GLU A 190 8.68 -15.36 -8.94
C GLU A 190 7.70 -14.71 -7.94
N TYR A 191 7.30 -13.45 -8.15
CA TYR A 191 6.37 -12.70 -7.30
C TYR A 191 4.88 -12.96 -7.60
N ARG A 192 4.57 -14.03 -8.33
CA ARG A 192 3.18 -14.38 -8.72
C ARG A 192 2.23 -14.59 -7.54
N PHE A 193 2.77 -14.84 -6.34
CA PHE A 193 1.99 -14.94 -5.12
C PHE A 193 1.18 -13.66 -4.84
N LEU A 194 1.62 -12.49 -5.32
CA LEU A 194 0.88 -11.22 -5.20
C LEU A 194 -0.46 -11.26 -5.95
N ALA A 195 -0.54 -12.02 -7.05
CA ALA A 195 -1.75 -12.17 -7.86
C ALA A 195 -2.60 -13.40 -7.45
N ASP A 196 -2.16 -14.17 -6.46
CA ASP A 196 -2.84 -15.39 -6.03
C ASP A 196 -3.93 -15.06 -4.99
N PRO A 197 -5.22 -15.34 -5.27
CA PRO A 197 -6.30 -15.00 -4.34
C PRO A 197 -6.22 -15.74 -3.00
N ALA A 198 -5.68 -16.96 -2.97
CA ALA A 198 -5.55 -17.73 -1.74
C ALA A 198 -4.47 -17.14 -0.84
N PHE A 199 -3.34 -16.73 -1.44
CA PHE A 199 -2.31 -15.99 -0.72
C PHE A 199 -2.85 -14.64 -0.23
N ALA A 200 -3.56 -13.89 -1.09
CA ALA A 200 -4.08 -12.58 -0.74
C ALA A 200 -5.07 -12.64 0.43
N ALA A 201 -5.94 -13.67 0.48
CA ALA A 201 -6.82 -13.91 1.62
C ALA A 201 -6.02 -14.18 2.91
N LYS A 202 -4.97 -15.02 2.85
CA LYS A 202 -4.14 -15.31 4.02
C LYS A 202 -3.33 -14.10 4.49
N ALA A 203 -2.74 -13.35 3.57
CA ALA A 203 -2.01 -12.12 3.88
C ALA A 203 -2.93 -11.08 4.53
N THR A 204 -4.15 -10.90 4.00
CA THR A 204 -5.16 -9.99 4.59
C THR A 204 -5.57 -10.42 6.00
N GLU A 205 -5.69 -11.73 6.26
CA GLU A 205 -5.91 -12.25 7.61
C GLU A 205 -4.75 -11.88 8.56
N ILE A 206 -3.51 -12.10 8.14
CA ILE A 206 -2.31 -11.74 8.90
C ILE A 206 -2.26 -10.23 9.18
N PHE A 207 -2.57 -9.41 8.17
CA PHE A 207 -2.57 -7.95 8.32
C PHE A 207 -3.55 -7.50 9.40
N ARG A 208 -4.77 -8.07 9.39
CA ARG A 208 -5.80 -7.76 10.38
C ARG A 208 -5.44 -8.26 11.78
N GLU A 209 -4.86 -9.45 11.91
CA GLU A 209 -4.46 -10.02 13.20
C GLU A 209 -3.33 -9.22 13.87
N LEU A 210 -2.40 -8.70 13.07
CA LEU A 210 -1.22 -7.97 13.56
C LEU A 210 -1.39 -6.45 13.55
N GLY A 211 -2.50 -5.92 13.03
CA GLY A 211 -2.72 -4.48 12.91
C GLY A 211 -1.80 -3.81 11.88
N ILE A 212 -1.45 -4.52 10.81
CA ILE A 212 -0.59 -4.01 9.75
C ILE A 212 -1.35 -2.95 8.94
N VAL A 213 -0.75 -1.77 8.82
CA VAL A 213 -1.29 -0.66 8.04
C VAL A 213 -0.47 -0.39 6.78
N GLU A 214 0.79 -0.85 6.73
CA GLU A 214 1.68 -0.70 5.57
C GLU A 214 2.32 -2.04 5.19
N HIS A 215 2.53 -2.25 3.89
CA HIS A 215 3.34 -3.37 3.40
C HIS A 215 4.15 -2.99 2.17
N TYR A 216 5.26 -3.68 1.95
CA TYR A 216 6.23 -3.44 0.87
C TYR A 216 6.85 -4.76 0.41
N LEU A 217 6.96 -4.95 -0.90
CA LEU A 217 7.60 -6.12 -1.49
C LEU A 217 9.07 -6.20 -1.11
N SER A 218 9.47 -7.37 -0.62
CA SER A 218 10.86 -7.75 -0.35
C SER A 218 11.34 -8.78 -1.35
N THR A 219 12.56 -8.59 -1.87
CA THR A 219 13.20 -9.48 -2.85
C THR A 219 14.22 -10.41 -2.22
N ARG A 220 14.86 -9.99 -1.12
CA ARG A 220 15.86 -10.77 -0.40
C ARG A 220 15.70 -10.60 1.10
N PRO A 221 15.08 -11.56 1.79
CA PRO A 221 14.36 -12.72 1.24
C PRO A 221 13.03 -12.33 0.56
N THR A 222 12.52 -13.19 -0.33
CA THR A 222 11.24 -13.03 -1.01
C THR A 222 10.08 -12.99 -0.01
N GLY A 223 9.28 -11.94 -0.06
CA GLY A 223 8.16 -11.78 0.86
C GLY A 223 7.62 -10.36 0.93
N LEU A 224 7.01 -10.00 2.06
CA LEU A 224 6.51 -8.66 2.34
C LEU A 224 7.10 -8.14 3.65
N VAL A 225 7.71 -6.96 3.61
CA VAL A 225 7.93 -6.14 4.80
C VAL A 225 6.60 -5.50 5.17
N MET A 226 6.23 -5.54 6.43
CA MET A 226 4.95 -5.05 6.96
C MET A 226 5.23 -4.13 8.16
N LEU A 227 4.45 -3.07 8.32
CA LEU A 227 4.52 -2.18 9.46
C LEU A 227 3.14 -2.03 10.10
N ASP A 228 3.08 -2.10 11.43
CA ASP A 228 1.91 -1.64 12.18
C ASP A 228 1.90 -0.11 12.30
N SER A 229 0.84 0.45 12.90
CA SER A 229 0.65 1.91 12.96
C SER A 229 1.75 2.62 13.75
N ALA A 230 2.31 1.94 14.75
CA ALA A 230 3.43 2.41 15.57
C ALA A 230 4.78 2.30 14.84
N GLY A 231 4.82 1.71 13.65
CA GLY A 231 6.03 1.49 12.86
C GLY A 231 6.82 0.25 13.28
N THR A 232 6.22 -0.67 14.04
CA THR A 232 6.85 -1.95 14.37
C THR A 232 6.95 -2.82 13.12
N PRO A 233 8.14 -3.32 12.78
CA PRO A 233 8.30 -4.13 11.59
C PRO A 233 8.01 -5.60 11.77
N TYR A 234 7.45 -6.16 10.72
CA TYR A 234 7.23 -7.57 10.53
C TYR A 234 7.72 -7.96 9.14
N LEU A 235 8.20 -9.18 8.99
CA LEU A 235 8.54 -9.78 7.70
C LEU A 235 7.68 -11.02 7.48
N LEU A 236 6.88 -11.00 6.43
CA LEU A 236 6.18 -12.16 5.92
C LEU A 236 7.05 -12.80 4.84
N LEU A 237 7.76 -13.87 5.18
CA LEU A 237 8.49 -14.69 4.22
C LEU A 237 7.54 -15.49 3.37
N VAL A 238 7.85 -15.60 2.08
CA VAL A 238 7.07 -16.39 1.13
C VAL A 238 8.03 -17.25 0.33
N HIS A 239 7.94 -18.58 0.53
CA HIS A 239 8.71 -19.53 -0.26
C HIS A 239 7.79 -20.41 -1.09
N THR A 240 8.11 -20.55 -2.38
CA THR A 240 7.55 -21.61 -3.22
C THR A 240 8.26 -22.93 -2.93
N GLU A 241 7.66 -24.04 -3.34
CA GLU A 241 8.31 -25.36 -3.23
C GLU A 241 9.66 -25.41 -3.96
N ASP A 242 9.75 -24.77 -5.13
CA ASP A 242 11.01 -24.67 -5.89
C ASP A 242 12.06 -23.82 -5.16
N ALA A 243 11.66 -22.70 -4.53
CA ALA A 243 12.56 -21.88 -3.74
C ALA A 243 13.09 -22.62 -2.49
N LEU A 244 12.25 -23.40 -1.82
CA LEU A 244 12.68 -24.25 -0.69
C LEU A 244 13.64 -25.35 -1.16
N ARG A 245 13.38 -25.98 -2.31
CA ARG A 245 14.29 -26.97 -2.91
C ARG A 245 15.65 -26.36 -3.21
N ALA A 246 15.69 -25.19 -3.86
CA ALA A 246 16.93 -24.48 -4.13
C ALA A 246 17.67 -24.10 -2.83
N THR A 247 16.94 -23.65 -1.80
CA THR A 247 17.51 -23.34 -0.48
C THR A 247 18.14 -24.58 0.16
N ARG A 248 17.48 -25.73 0.03
CA ARG A 248 18.00 -27.02 0.52
C ARG A 248 19.27 -27.44 -0.19
N GLU A 249 19.32 -27.32 -1.52
CA GLU A 249 20.51 -27.65 -2.33
C GLU A 249 21.71 -26.80 -1.91
N ILE A 250 21.52 -25.48 -1.79
CA ILE A 250 22.55 -24.55 -1.32
C ILE A 250 22.99 -24.88 0.12
N ALA A 251 22.07 -25.25 0.99
CA ALA A 251 22.40 -25.65 2.36
C ALA A 251 23.26 -26.93 2.40
N VAL A 252 22.98 -27.90 1.52
CA VAL A 252 23.81 -29.12 1.39
C VAL A 252 25.22 -28.76 0.94
N GLU A 253 25.37 -27.93 -0.08
CA GLU A 253 26.68 -27.48 -0.57
C GLU A 253 27.48 -26.73 0.49
N ARG A 254 26.80 -25.99 1.37
CA ARG A 254 27.42 -25.24 2.48
C ARG A 254 27.64 -26.08 3.74
N GLY A 255 27.36 -27.39 3.70
CA GLY A 255 27.63 -28.32 4.79
C GLY A 255 26.63 -28.22 5.95
N ALA A 256 25.37 -27.89 5.69
CA ALA A 256 24.35 -27.82 6.73
C ALA A 256 24.13 -29.18 7.45
N PRO A 257 23.87 -29.19 8.77
CA PRO A 257 23.59 -30.40 9.52
C PRO A 257 22.37 -31.16 8.98
N ALA A 258 22.42 -32.50 9.03
CA ALA A 258 21.30 -33.35 8.62
C ALA A 258 19.98 -33.03 9.35
N ALA A 259 20.07 -32.59 10.61
CA ALA A 259 18.91 -32.16 11.40
C ALA A 259 18.23 -30.89 10.83
N PHE A 260 19.01 -29.94 10.28
CA PHE A 260 18.47 -28.76 9.61
C PHE A 260 17.73 -29.18 8.33
N LEU A 261 18.35 -30.04 7.52
CA LEU A 261 17.75 -30.53 6.27
C LEU A 261 16.44 -31.30 6.53
N ALA A 262 16.41 -32.15 7.56
CA ALA A 262 15.19 -32.86 7.95
C ALA A 262 14.07 -31.91 8.41
N GLU A 263 14.40 -30.82 9.11
CA GLU A 263 13.41 -29.83 9.53
C GLU A 263 12.86 -29.02 8.35
N LEU A 264 13.71 -28.67 7.39
CA LEU A 264 13.31 -28.03 6.14
C LEU A 264 12.40 -28.95 5.31
N ASP A 265 12.74 -30.25 5.22
CA ASP A 265 11.98 -31.27 4.50
C ASP A 265 10.60 -31.53 5.13
N ASN A 266 10.43 -31.31 6.43
CA ASN A 266 9.14 -31.42 7.12
C ASN A 266 8.16 -30.28 6.77
N GLY A 267 8.63 -29.15 6.23
CA GLY A 267 7.77 -28.05 5.74
C GLY A 267 7.01 -27.25 6.81
N HIS A 268 7.15 -27.59 8.10
CA HIS A 268 6.48 -26.87 9.21
C HIS A 268 7.20 -25.60 9.65
N ARG A 269 8.46 -25.41 9.26
CA ARG A 269 9.28 -24.25 9.62
C ARG A 269 10.08 -23.77 8.41
N ALA A 270 10.25 -22.46 8.30
CA ALA A 270 11.05 -21.83 7.24
C ALA A 270 12.27 -21.12 7.83
N PRO A 271 13.43 -21.19 7.15
CA PRO A 271 14.64 -20.51 7.59
C PRO A 271 14.62 -19.01 7.25
N TYR A 272 15.16 -18.20 8.15
CA TYR A 272 15.47 -16.79 7.91
C TYR A 272 16.86 -16.48 8.41
N PHE A 273 17.79 -16.23 7.48
CA PHE A 273 19.14 -15.83 7.83
C PHE A 273 19.41 -14.39 7.38
N PRO A 274 19.43 -13.42 8.32
CA PRO A 274 19.55 -12.00 7.98
C PRO A 274 20.92 -11.66 7.37
N ASP A 275 21.99 -12.28 7.87
CA ASP A 275 23.38 -11.94 7.52
C ASP A 275 23.85 -12.57 6.19
N SER A 276 23.03 -13.41 5.58
CA SER A 276 23.38 -14.20 4.40
C SER A 276 22.28 -14.17 3.34
N GLU A 277 21.51 -13.08 3.30
CA GLU A 277 20.44 -12.83 2.33
C GLU A 277 19.40 -13.97 2.27
N GLY A 278 19.15 -14.64 3.40
CA GLY A 278 18.24 -15.79 3.51
C GLY A 278 18.87 -17.15 3.26
N TYR A 279 20.12 -17.24 2.77
CA TYR A 279 20.80 -18.51 2.56
C TYR A 279 21.44 -19.05 3.84
N TYR A 280 21.63 -20.37 3.93
CA TYR A 280 22.30 -20.97 5.08
C TYR A 280 23.76 -20.47 5.22
N PRO A 281 24.19 -19.90 6.36
CA PRO A 281 25.56 -19.42 6.53
C PRO A 281 26.58 -20.57 6.64
N ILE A 282 27.75 -20.41 6.02
CA ILE A 282 28.82 -21.42 6.07
C ILE A 282 29.29 -21.59 7.52
N GLY A 283 29.29 -22.83 8.03
CA GLY A 283 29.73 -23.15 9.39
C GLY A 283 28.72 -22.82 10.50
N CYS A 284 27.46 -22.54 10.18
CA CYS A 284 26.43 -22.20 11.17
C CYS A 284 25.96 -23.40 12.01
N ALA A 285 26.61 -23.67 13.15
CA ALA A 285 26.21 -24.79 14.01
C ALA A 285 24.84 -24.58 14.72
N SER A 286 24.47 -23.33 15.00
CA SER A 286 23.26 -22.96 15.77
C SER A 286 22.18 -22.38 14.85
N TRP A 287 21.51 -23.24 14.09
CA TRP A 287 20.51 -22.86 13.08
C TRP A 287 19.08 -22.77 13.63
N GLN A 288 18.80 -23.37 14.79
CA GLN A 288 17.46 -23.47 15.38
C GLN A 288 16.76 -22.12 15.64
N PRO A 289 17.46 -21.05 16.08
CA PRO A 289 16.83 -19.74 16.29
C PRO A 289 16.35 -19.06 14.99
N TYR A 290 16.94 -19.45 13.86
CA TYR A 290 16.63 -18.91 12.53
C TYR A 290 15.47 -19.65 11.85
N MET A 291 14.92 -20.69 12.49
CA MET A 291 13.78 -21.46 11.98
C MET A 291 12.49 -20.90 12.56
N HIS A 292 11.60 -20.41 11.71
CA HIS A 292 10.34 -19.80 12.09
C HIS A 292 9.17 -20.70 11.73
N SER A 293 8.12 -20.69 12.55
CA SER A 293 6.90 -21.46 12.28
C SER A 293 6.29 -21.04 10.95
N ALA A 294 6.01 -22.03 10.10
CA ALA A 294 5.49 -21.80 8.77
C ALA A 294 4.04 -22.27 8.64
N THR A 295 3.27 -21.54 7.84
CA THR A 295 1.92 -21.91 7.42
C THR A 295 1.92 -22.18 5.93
N VAL A 296 1.33 -23.30 5.52
CA VAL A 296 1.21 -23.66 4.10
C VAL A 296 -0.09 -23.08 3.55
N VAL A 297 0.02 -22.32 2.47
CA VAL A 297 -1.10 -21.76 1.72
C VAL A 297 -1.18 -22.46 0.36
N ARG A 298 -2.32 -23.08 0.08
CA ARG A 298 -2.58 -23.79 -1.18
C ARG A 298 -3.42 -22.89 -2.10
N GLY A 299 -2.75 -22.19 -3.01
CA GLY A 299 -3.38 -21.37 -4.04
C GLY A 299 -3.20 -21.97 -5.43
N GLN A 300 -2.94 -21.13 -6.42
CA GLN A 300 -2.47 -21.53 -7.75
C GLN A 300 -1.10 -22.22 -7.66
N GLN A 301 -0.32 -21.90 -6.63
CA GLN A 301 0.85 -22.66 -6.19
C GLN A 301 0.80 -22.90 -4.68
N VAL A 302 1.66 -23.79 -4.20
CA VAL A 302 1.85 -24.00 -2.77
C VAL A 302 2.91 -23.01 -2.27
N TYR A 303 2.51 -22.19 -1.30
CA TYR A 303 3.40 -21.23 -0.64
C TYR A 303 3.58 -21.62 0.81
N THR A 304 4.82 -21.53 1.29
CA THR A 304 5.18 -21.68 2.69
C THR A 304 5.47 -20.30 3.25
N CYS A 305 4.63 -19.85 4.18
CA CYS A 305 4.65 -18.49 4.71
C CYS A 305 5.11 -18.48 6.15
N SER A 306 6.00 -17.56 6.53
CA SER A 306 6.43 -17.40 7.94
C SER A 306 6.43 -15.92 8.33
N VAL A 307 5.90 -15.61 9.52
CA VAL A 307 5.86 -14.25 10.04
C VAL A 307 6.94 -14.06 11.10
N ILE A 308 7.75 -13.03 10.94
CA ILE A 308 8.84 -12.68 11.85
C ILE A 308 8.60 -11.27 12.35
N LYS A 309 8.39 -11.11 13.66
CA LYS A 309 8.33 -9.79 14.31
C LYS A 309 9.74 -9.28 14.58
N ASN A 310 9.97 -8.00 14.32
CA ASN A 310 11.28 -7.35 14.46
C ASN A 310 12.41 -8.13 13.75
N PRO A 311 12.28 -8.35 12.44
CA PRO A 311 13.27 -9.11 11.68
C PRO A 311 14.65 -8.43 11.77
N PRO A 312 15.70 -9.13 12.25
CA PRO A 312 17.07 -8.60 12.23
C PRO A 312 17.52 -8.28 10.81
N GLY A 313 18.34 -7.24 10.62
CA GLY A 313 18.85 -6.83 9.30
C GLY A 313 17.93 -5.91 8.49
N LEU A 314 16.69 -5.65 8.97
CA LEU A 314 15.83 -4.65 8.36
C LEU A 314 16.15 -3.25 8.93
N GLU A 315 16.91 -2.46 8.17
CA GLU A 315 17.24 -1.08 8.56
C GLU A 315 16.00 -0.19 8.52
N LEU A 316 15.45 0.17 9.69
CA LEU A 316 14.23 0.99 9.83
C LEU A 316 14.41 2.26 10.67
N GLY A 317 15.63 2.56 11.11
CA GLY A 317 15.91 3.65 12.06
C GLY A 317 15.53 5.07 11.59
N SER A 318 15.00 5.23 10.38
CA SER A 318 14.56 6.51 9.79
C SER A 318 13.10 6.51 9.31
N VAL A 319 12.33 5.45 9.55
CA VAL A 319 10.94 5.36 9.10
C VAL A 319 10.02 6.12 10.05
N VAL A 320 9.27 7.08 9.50
CA VAL A 320 8.20 7.78 10.22
C VAL A 320 7.01 6.82 10.36
N SER A 321 6.52 6.60 11.59
CA SER A 321 5.35 5.78 11.86
C SER A 321 4.06 6.49 11.42
N TYR A 322 2.98 5.72 11.23
CA TYR A 322 1.71 6.31 10.87
C TYR A 322 1.07 7.06 12.04
N ASP A 323 1.22 6.54 13.26
CA ASP A 323 0.75 7.20 14.48
C ASP A 323 1.40 8.58 14.67
N ASP A 324 2.72 8.69 14.46
CA ASP A 324 3.43 9.98 14.50
C ASP A 324 2.91 10.98 13.46
N TYR A 325 2.46 10.47 12.31
CA TYR A 325 1.89 11.29 11.24
C TYR A 325 0.48 11.78 11.60
N LEU A 326 -0.37 10.92 12.15
CA LEU A 326 -1.69 11.30 12.65
C LEU A 326 -1.57 12.35 13.77
N ASP A 327 -0.67 12.16 14.73
CA ASP A 327 -0.41 13.13 15.82
C ASP A 327 0.06 14.50 15.30
N ARG A 328 0.78 14.54 14.18
CA ARG A 328 1.18 15.81 13.53
C ARG A 328 0.01 16.47 12.82
N LEU A 329 -0.83 15.68 12.13
CA LEU A 329 -2.03 16.20 11.48
C LEU A 329 -3.00 16.79 12.50
N ASP A 330 -3.25 16.10 13.61
CA ASP A 330 -4.17 16.54 14.65
C ASP A 330 -3.70 17.84 15.31
N ARG A 331 -2.41 17.95 15.66
CA ARG A 331 -1.84 19.22 16.17
C ARG A 331 -2.00 20.39 15.20
N HIS A 332 -1.80 20.15 13.91
CA HIS A 332 -1.99 21.19 12.89
C HIS A 332 -3.46 21.60 12.67
N MET A 333 -4.40 20.71 12.98
CA MET A 333 -5.83 21.04 13.00
C MET A 333 -6.16 21.89 14.22
N ASP A 334 -5.65 21.52 15.40
CA ASP A 334 -5.85 22.28 16.66
C ASP A 334 -5.29 23.71 16.56
N GLU A 335 -4.09 23.87 15.99
CA GLU A 335 -3.45 25.19 15.77
C GLU A 335 -4.25 26.10 14.82
N LYS A 336 -5.08 25.53 13.93
CA LYS A 336 -5.94 26.27 13.00
C LYS A 336 -7.38 26.44 13.50
N GLY A 337 -7.72 25.89 14.66
CA GLY A 337 -9.07 25.94 15.24
C GLY A 337 -10.04 24.88 14.67
N ASP A 338 -9.53 23.85 14.00
CA ASP A 338 -10.30 22.74 13.41
C ASP A 338 -10.26 21.48 14.32
N SER A 339 -10.04 21.65 15.64
CA SER A 339 -9.72 20.58 16.60
C SER A 339 -10.80 19.49 16.73
N ARG A 340 -10.36 18.23 16.85
CA ARG A 340 -11.17 17.10 17.31
C ARG A 340 -11.49 17.27 18.80
N ALA A 341 -12.78 17.27 19.15
CA ALA A 341 -13.25 17.28 20.55
C ALA A 341 -13.69 15.88 20.98
#